data_AF-B4FCU0-F1
#
_entry.id   AF-B4FCU0-F1
#
_cell.length_a   1.000
_cell.length_b   1.000
_cell.length_c   1.000
_cell.angle_alpha   90.00
_cell.angle_beta   90.00
_cell.angle_gamma   90.00
#
_symmetry.space_group_name_H-M   'P 1'
#
loop_
_entity.id
_entity.type
_entity.pdbx_description
1 polymer ?
#
loop_
_entity_poly.entity_id
_entity_poly.type
_entity_poly.pdbx_seq_one_letter_code
_entity_poly.pdbx_strand_id
1 'polypeptide(L)'
;MGFGPYVVEPARSTLHRFGNTSSSLVFYELAYFEAKRRVRAGDRLWMLAFGTGFKACSNVWRALRDAAPDADNPWNGCVHRYPVPPPPPSKTHKHA
;
A
#
# COMPACT_ATOMS: atom_id res chain seq x y z
N MET A 1 13.56 -6.71 -6.80
CA MET A 1 13.50 -6.68 -5.32
C MET A 1 12.81 -7.91 -4.70
N GLY A 2 12.07 -8.73 -5.47
CA GLY A 2 11.62 -10.05 -4.98
C GLY A 2 10.62 -10.03 -3.81
N PHE A 3 9.92 -8.91 -3.59
CA PHE A 3 8.95 -8.79 -2.51
C PHE A 3 7.74 -9.72 -2.72
N GLY A 4 7.33 -10.41 -1.66
CA GLY A 4 6.17 -11.29 -1.69
C GLY A 4 4.83 -10.53 -1.75
N PRO A 5 3.73 -11.23 -2.07
CA PRO A 5 2.40 -10.62 -2.22
C PRO A 5 1.94 -9.81 -1.01
N TYR A 6 2.28 -10.24 0.20
CA TYR A 6 1.93 -9.57 1.45
C TYR A 6 2.43 -8.12 1.53
N VAL A 7 3.62 -7.84 0.97
CA VAL A 7 4.25 -6.50 0.98
C VAL A 7 3.76 -5.65 -0.20
N VAL A 8 3.43 -6.26 -1.34
CA VAL A 8 3.01 -5.56 -2.56
C VAL A 8 1.49 -5.29 -2.57
N GLU A 9 0.72 -6.07 -1.83
CA GLU A 9 -0.74 -5.95 -1.74
C GLU A 9 -1.24 -4.55 -1.34
N PRO A 10 -0.67 -3.86 -0.33
CA PRO A 10 -1.13 -2.53 0.08
C PRO A 10 -1.00 -1.50 -1.06
N ALA A 11 0.12 -1.49 -1.78
CA ALA A 11 0.33 -0.60 -2.93
C ALA A 11 -0.72 -0.85 -4.02
N ARG A 12 -0.95 -2.12 -4.38
CA ARG A 12 -1.98 -2.50 -5.35
C ARG A 12 -3.38 -2.14 -4.88
N SER A 13 -3.70 -2.41 -3.62
CA SER A 13 -5.01 -2.18 -3.04
C SER A 13 -5.32 -0.69 -3.00
N THR A 14 -4.33 0.12 -2.58
CA THR A 14 -4.42 1.57 -2.52
C THR A 14 -4.66 2.15 -3.90
N LEU A 15 -3.83 1.76 -4.89
CA LEU A 15 -3.98 2.23 -6.26
C LEU A 15 -5.35 1.84 -6.85
N HIS A 16 -5.81 0.61 -6.60
CA HIS A 16 -7.12 0.16 -7.06
C HIS A 16 -8.27 0.95 -6.42
N ARG A 17 -8.17 1.28 -5.13
CA ARG A 17 -9.26 1.94 -4.38
C ARG A 17 -9.33 3.44 -4.62
N PHE A 18 -8.18 4.11 -4.56
CA PHE A 18 -8.06 5.57 -4.46
C PHE A 18 -7.41 6.19 -5.70
N GLY A 19 -6.91 5.38 -6.64
CA GLY A 19 -6.12 5.87 -7.75
C GLY A 19 -4.77 6.42 -7.28
N ASN A 20 -4.12 7.20 -8.13
CA ASN A 20 -2.86 7.83 -7.79
C ASN A 20 -3.12 9.15 -7.04
N THR A 21 -3.06 9.13 -5.72
CA THR A 21 -3.17 10.32 -4.87
C THR A 21 -1.84 11.06 -4.70
N SER A 22 -0.96 10.98 -5.72
CA SER A 22 0.37 11.55 -5.74
C SER A 22 1.23 11.04 -4.57
N SER A 23 2.04 11.92 -3.96
CA SER A 23 2.94 11.60 -2.85
C SER A 23 2.26 11.04 -1.61
N SER A 24 0.93 11.20 -1.47
CA SER A 24 0.21 10.71 -0.28
C SER A 24 -0.05 9.20 -0.29
N LEU A 25 0.12 8.52 -1.44
CA LEU A 25 -0.15 7.08 -1.59
C LEU A 25 0.51 6.23 -0.50
N VAL A 26 1.76 6.52 -0.16
CA VAL A 26 2.52 5.75 0.84
C VAL A 26 1.91 5.80 2.24
N PHE A 27 1.17 6.87 2.58
CA PHE A 27 0.44 6.95 3.85
C PHE A 27 -0.86 6.18 3.81
N TYR A 28 -1.53 6.10 2.67
CA TYR A 28 -2.69 5.22 2.49
C TYR A 28 -2.27 3.74 2.54
N GLU A 29 -1.09 3.40 2.05
CA GLU A 29 -0.51 2.06 2.19
C GLU A 29 -0.20 1.74 3.66
N LEU A 30 0.37 2.69 4.41
CA LEU A 30 0.57 2.54 5.86
C LEU A 30 -0.77 2.32 6.58
N ALA A 31 -1.77 3.15 6.30
CA ALA A 31 -3.10 3.02 6.85
C ALA A 31 -3.75 1.66 6.51
N TYR A 32 -3.44 1.09 5.34
CA TYR A 32 -3.89 -0.26 4.96
C TYR A 32 -3.25 -1.32 5.87
N PHE A 33 -1.94 -1.24 6.12
CA PHE A 33 -1.26 -2.14 7.05
C PHE A 33 -1.85 -2.03 8.47
N GLU A 34 -2.15 -0.82 8.92
CA GLU A 34 -2.78 -0.57 10.23
C GLU A 34 -4.20 -1.14 10.29
N ALA A 35 -5.03 -0.90 9.27
CA ALA A 35 -6.39 -1.43 9.20
C ALA A 35 -6.42 -2.97 9.16
N LYS A 36 -5.42 -3.59 8.53
CA LYS A 36 -5.23 -5.06 8.53
C LYS A 36 -4.56 -5.59 9.80
N ARG A 37 -4.18 -4.73 10.76
CA ARG A 37 -3.43 -5.09 11.99
C ARG A 37 -2.13 -5.84 11.73
N ARG A 38 -1.43 -5.39 10.68
CA ARG A 38 -0.17 -5.98 10.21
C ARG A 38 1.07 -5.32 10.79
N VAL A 39 0.93 -4.25 11.57
CA VAL A 39 2.03 -3.54 12.22
C VAL A 39 1.99 -3.83 13.71
N ARG A 40 3.10 -4.34 14.25
CA ARG A 40 3.31 -4.60 15.68
C ARG A 40 4.47 -3.78 16.23
N ALA A 41 4.46 -3.54 17.53
CA ALA A 41 5.55 -2.87 18.22
C ALA A 41 6.87 -3.60 17.96
N GLY A 42 7.88 -2.84 17.52
CA GLY A 42 9.21 -3.34 17.16
C GLY A 42 9.42 -3.62 15.68
N ASP A 43 8.35 -3.73 14.88
CA ASP A 43 8.43 -3.94 13.43
C ASP A 43 9.19 -2.81 12.74
N ARG A 44 9.85 -3.14 11.63
CA ARG A 44 10.51 -2.18 10.75
C ARG A 44 9.72 -2.04 9.45
N LEU A 45 9.34 -0.82 9.12
CA LEU A 45 8.67 -0.51 7.86
C LEU A 45 9.62 0.29 6.98
N TRP A 46 9.73 -0.11 5.71
CA TRP A 46 10.50 0.63 4.72
C TRP A 46 9.55 1.23 3.70
N MET A 47 9.46 2.56 3.71
CA MET A 47 8.64 3.32 2.80
C MET A 47 9.48 3.80 1.62
N LEU A 48 9.02 3.48 0.42
CA LEU A 48 9.64 3.84 -0.84
C LEU A 48 8.63 4.62 -1.69
N ALA A 49 8.98 5.83 -2.08
CA ALA A 49 8.17 6.65 -2.97
C ALA A 49 9.00 7.15 -4.15
N PHE A 50 8.41 7.18 -5.34
CA PHE A 50 9.02 7.70 -6.55
C PHE A 50 8.16 8.84 -7.10
N GLY A 51 8.81 9.95 -7.42
CA GLY A 51 8.17 11.12 -8.04
C GLY A 51 8.54 11.24 -9.52
N THR A 52 7.97 12.25 -10.18
CA THR A 52 8.38 12.60 -11.55
C THR A 52 9.85 13.03 -11.61
N GLY A 53 10.56 12.60 -12.65
CA GLY A 53 12.01 12.78 -12.79
C GLY A 53 12.83 11.69 -12.09
N PHE A 54 14.01 12.02 -11.58
CA PHE A 54 14.92 11.11 -10.85
C PHE A 54 14.84 11.33 -9.33
N LYS A 55 13.63 11.41 -8.77
CA LYS A 55 13.41 11.65 -7.34
C LYS A 55 12.87 10.41 -6.66
N ALA A 56 13.56 10.00 -5.59
CA ALA A 56 13.12 8.92 -4.72
C ALA A 56 13.16 9.38 -3.26
N CYS A 57 12.19 8.93 -2.48
CA CYS A 57 12.18 9.05 -1.02
C CYS A 57 12.27 7.64 -0.42
N SER A 58 13.17 7.46 0.54
CA SER A 58 13.38 6.20 1.25
C SER A 58 13.43 6.48 2.75
N ASN A 59 12.42 6.04 3.48
CA ASN A 59 12.34 6.21 4.93
C ASN A 59 12.19 4.85 5.60
N VAL A 60 12.99 4.60 6.64
CA VAL A 60 12.88 3.37 7.46
C VAL A 60 12.37 3.76 8.84
N TRP A 61 11.24 3.17 9.23
CA TRP A 61 10.53 3.48 10.46
C TRP A 61 10.56 2.26 11.38
N ARG A 62 10.53 2.51 12.69
CA ARG A 62 10.30 1.46 13.69
C ARG A 62 8.96 1.70 14.36
N ALA A 63 8.07 0.72 14.33
CA ALA A 63 6.81 0.77 15.03
C ALA A 63 7.07 0.78 16.54
N LEU A 64 6.57 1.80 17.24
CA LEU A 64 6.72 1.92 18.69
C LEU A 64 5.58 1.23 19.47
N ARG A 65 4.48 0.96 18.78
CA ARG A 65 3.25 0.38 19.32
C ARG A 65 2.58 -0.48 18.26
N ASP A 66 1.70 -1.36 18.69
CA ASP A 66 0.84 -2.12 17.80
C ASP A 66 -0.13 -1.20 17.07
N ALA A 67 -0.52 -1.58 15.86
CA ALA A 67 -1.61 -0.92 15.15
C ALA A 67 -2.89 -0.98 16.01
N ALA A 68 -3.44 0.19 16.34
CA ALA A 68 -4.67 0.36 17.09
C ALA A 68 -5.86 0.66 16.15
N PRO A 69 -7.12 0.50 16.59
CA PRO A 69 -8.25 0.98 15.79
C PRO A 69 -8.16 2.50 15.74
N ASP A 70 -8.15 3.06 14.55
CA ASP A 70 -8.22 4.50 14.30
C ASP A 70 -9.53 4.77 13.56
N ALA A 71 -10.39 5.63 14.11
CA ALA A 71 -11.70 5.95 13.54
C ALA A 71 -11.58 6.64 12.17
N ASP A 72 -10.51 7.39 11.96
CA ASP A 72 -10.28 8.18 10.74
C ASP A 72 -9.55 7.40 9.64
N ASN A 73 -9.25 6.12 9.88
CA ASN A 73 -8.56 5.30 8.89
C ASN A 73 -9.45 5.11 7.63
N PRO A 74 -8.97 5.51 6.44
CA PRO A 74 -9.76 5.50 5.20
C PRO A 74 -10.17 4.09 4.74
N TRP A 75 -9.62 3.04 5.36
CA TRP A 75 -9.90 1.65 5.03
C TRP A 75 -10.98 1.00 5.91
N ASN A 76 -11.40 1.62 7.02
CA ASN A 76 -12.29 1.00 8.00
C ASN A 76 -13.55 0.33 7.40
N GLY A 77 -14.20 1.00 6.43
CA GLY A 77 -15.42 0.51 5.80
C GLY A 77 -15.21 -0.52 4.68
N CYS A 78 -13.98 -0.77 4.23
CA CYS A 78 -13.74 -1.55 3.01
C CYS A 78 -12.54 -2.50 3.07
N VAL A 79 -11.71 -2.47 4.11
CA VAL A 79 -10.46 -3.26 4.21
C VAL A 79 -10.70 -4.77 4.06
N HIS A 80 -11.86 -5.25 4.50
CA HIS A 80 -12.26 -6.66 4.42
C HIS A 80 -12.45 -7.15 2.98
N ARG A 81 -12.63 -6.25 1.99
CA ARG A 81 -12.82 -6.58 0.57
C ARG A 81 -11.50 -6.77 -0.19
N TYR A 82 -10.35 -6.57 0.47
CA TYR A 82 -9.03 -6.65 -0.13
C TYR A 82 -8.22 -7.84 0.42
N PRO A 83 -7.32 -8.44 -0.39
CA PRO A 83 -6.98 -8.06 -1.76
C PRO A 83 -8.06 -8.41 -2.77
N VAL A 84 -8.24 -7.55 -3.78
CA VAL A 84 -9.03 -7.88 -4.97
C VAL A 84 -8.22 -8.79 -5.92
N PRO A 85 -8.86 -9.76 -6.60
CA PRO A 85 -8.22 -10.57 -7.61
C PRO A 85 -7.54 -9.69 -8.67
N PRO A 86 -6.39 -10.11 -9.23
CA PRO A 86 -5.81 -9.41 -10.37
C PRO A 86 -6.83 -9.35 -11.52
N PRO A 87 -6.87 -8.25 -12.28
CA PRO A 87 -7.72 -8.19 -13.46
C PRO A 87 -7.33 -9.31 -14.43
N PRO A 88 -8.30 -9.84 -15.20
CA PRO A 88 -7.99 -10.81 -16.25
C PRO A 88 -6.97 -10.21 -17.22
N PRO A 89 -6.10 -11.04 -17.84
CA PRO A 89 -5.10 -10.55 -18.77
C PRO A 89 -5.78 -9.75 -19.87
N SER A 90 -5.35 -8.50 -20.06
CA SER A 90 -5.82 -7.67 -21.16
C SER A 90 -5.44 -8.34 -22.47
N LYS A 91 -6.40 -8.51 -23.39
CA LYS A 91 -6.09 -8.85 -24.79
C LYS A 91 -5.33 -7.66 -25.38
N THR A 92 -4.01 -7.70 -25.35
CA THR A 92 -3.19 -6.69 -26.03
C THR A 92 -3.45 -6.85 -27.52
N HIS A 93 -4.18 -5.91 -28.12
CA HIS A 93 -4.14 -5.75 -29.57
C HIS A 93 -2.69 -5.37 -29.91
N LYS A 94 -1.98 -6.33 -30.52
CA LYS A 94 -0.72 -6.07 -31.21
C LYS A 94 -1.07 -5.17 -32.39
N HIS A 95 -0.92 -3.86 -32.23
CA HIS A 95 -0.81 -2.97 -33.38
C HIS A 95 0.64 -3.01 -33.86
N ALA A 96 0.75 -3.27 -35.16
CA ALA A 96 1.95 -3.51 -35.94
C ALA A 96 2.93 -2.34 -35.93
#